data_AF-A0AA39CGL3-F1
#
_entry.id   AF-A0AA39CGL3-F1
#
_cell.length_a   1.000
_cell.length_b   1.000
_cell.length_c   1.000
_cell.angle_alpha   90.00
_cell.angle_beta   90.00
_cell.angle_gamma   90.00
#
_symmetry.space_group_name_H-M   'P 1'
#
loop_
_entity.id
_entity.type
_entity.pdbx_description
1 polymer ?
#
loop_
_entity_poly.entity_id
_entity_poly.type
_entity_poly.pdbx_seq_one_letter_code
_entity_poly.pdbx_strand_id
1 'polypeptide(L)'
;MSSQAVQSTSQTSSKPPINLGQNTHLDPGAYARGTHAITLGDNVLVHPRAQLIALHGPVSIHDGCIICEKCIIGGPVPSTSGTDSNSRNTASESNPPTPLLNQNSEDDERDPVKTIIGSNVHMHASSQVHAGVTIRDSVLIESHVTIFANVTIGAHAKICAGVSVDRDVEEWSVIYGNGDVKRRRKRQTRNEDEGADPADLVETLRLKAMNKEREGTVALFRAARSATLAKKK
;
A
#
# COMPACT_ATOMS: atom_id res chain seq x y z
N MET A 1 -3.14 42.81 -40.33
CA MET A 1 -3.60 42.71 -38.93
C MET A 1 -4.06 41.28 -38.71
N SER A 2 -3.19 40.42 -38.18
CA SER A 2 -3.51 39.01 -37.97
C SER A 2 -3.33 38.72 -36.48
N SER A 3 -4.43 38.80 -35.74
CA SER A 3 -4.50 38.48 -34.32
C SER A 3 -4.42 36.97 -34.12
N GLN A 4 -3.30 36.49 -33.55
CA GLN A 4 -3.19 35.12 -33.06
C GLN A 4 -4.02 34.97 -31.79
N ALA A 5 -4.94 33.99 -31.80
CA ALA A 5 -5.71 33.59 -30.64
C ALA A 5 -4.80 32.82 -29.67
N VAL A 6 -4.74 33.29 -28.43
CA VAL A 6 -4.08 32.61 -27.32
C VAL A 6 -4.95 31.42 -26.92
N GLN A 7 -4.49 30.20 -27.21
CA GLN A 7 -5.12 28.98 -26.74
C GLN A 7 -4.92 28.87 -25.22
N SER A 8 -6.03 28.86 -24.49
CA SER A 8 -6.09 28.58 -23.07
C SER A 8 -5.66 27.14 -22.80
N THR A 9 -4.54 26.97 -22.10
CA THR A 9 -4.11 25.67 -21.57
C THR A 9 -5.14 25.17 -20.57
N SER A 10 -5.80 24.06 -20.91
CA SER A 10 -6.68 23.33 -20.01
C SER A 10 -5.90 22.83 -18.81
N GLN A 11 -6.37 23.16 -17.59
CA GLN A 11 -5.86 22.60 -16.35
C GLN A 11 -6.06 21.08 -16.39
N THR A 12 -5.00 20.33 -16.69
CA THR A 12 -5.00 18.88 -16.63
C THR A 12 -5.14 18.48 -15.17
N SER A 13 -6.28 17.90 -14.79
CA SER A 13 -6.40 17.22 -13.49
C SER A 13 -5.24 16.22 -13.39
N SER A 14 -4.27 16.44 -12.50
CA SER A 14 -3.04 15.65 -12.39
C SER A 14 -3.35 14.27 -11.83
N LYS A 15 -3.96 13.42 -12.67
CA LYS A 15 -4.00 11.99 -12.37
C LYS A 15 -2.54 11.50 -12.43
N PRO A 16 -2.09 10.74 -11.42
CA PRO A 16 -0.74 10.19 -11.44
C PRO A 16 -0.57 9.34 -12.72
N PRO A 17 0.62 9.31 -13.33
CA PRO A 17 0.87 8.37 -14.42
C PRO A 17 0.79 6.94 -13.84
N ILE A 18 -0.15 6.14 -14.36
CA ILE A 18 -0.36 4.75 -13.94
C ILE A 18 0.17 3.83 -15.04
N ASN A 19 1.14 2.99 -14.71
CA ASN A 19 1.60 1.92 -15.57
C ASN A 19 0.99 0.59 -15.10
N LEU A 20 0.33 -0.13 -16.00
CA LEU A 20 -0.37 -1.38 -15.70
C LEU A 20 0.32 -2.54 -16.42
N GLY A 21 0.71 -3.56 -15.67
CA GLY A 21 1.20 -4.82 -16.21
C GLY A 21 0.12 -5.64 -16.94
N GLN A 22 0.55 -6.74 -17.53
CA GLN A 22 -0.29 -7.65 -18.29
C GLN A 22 -1.32 -8.33 -17.38
N ASN A 23 -2.56 -8.48 -17.88
CA ASN A 23 -3.66 -9.12 -17.16
C ASN A 23 -4.03 -8.51 -15.80
N THR A 24 -3.55 -7.30 -15.50
CA THR A 24 -3.89 -6.56 -14.28
C THR A 24 -5.30 -5.99 -14.33
N HIS A 25 -6.05 -6.17 -13.25
CA HIS A 25 -7.42 -5.72 -13.11
C HIS A 25 -7.51 -4.58 -12.10
N LEU A 26 -7.57 -3.35 -12.60
CA LEU A 26 -7.94 -2.17 -11.83
C LEU A 26 -9.45 -1.97 -11.90
N ASP A 27 -10.13 -2.01 -10.74
CA ASP A 27 -11.55 -1.72 -10.66
C ASP A 27 -11.83 -0.21 -10.91
N PRO A 28 -12.90 0.17 -11.64
CA PRO A 28 -13.21 1.58 -11.89
C PRO A 28 -13.57 2.37 -10.63
N GLY A 29 -13.99 1.68 -9.56
CA GLY A 29 -14.26 2.27 -8.26
C GLY A 29 -13.00 2.46 -7.39
N ALA A 30 -11.83 2.05 -7.86
CA ALA A 30 -10.56 2.33 -7.18
C ALA A 30 -10.11 3.78 -7.45
N TYR A 31 -9.58 4.44 -6.43
CA TYR A 31 -9.09 5.81 -6.48
C TYR A 31 -7.59 5.80 -6.62
N ALA A 32 -7.07 6.42 -7.68
CA ALA A 32 -5.66 6.69 -7.84
C ALA A 32 -5.44 8.21 -7.84
N ARG A 33 -4.62 8.70 -6.89
CA ARG A 33 -4.31 10.12 -6.72
C ARG A 33 -2.82 10.31 -6.47
N GLY A 34 -2.26 11.44 -6.87
CA GLY A 34 -0.86 11.74 -6.64
C GLY A 34 -0.20 12.46 -7.82
N THR A 35 1.01 12.95 -7.57
CA THR A 35 1.88 13.58 -8.58
C THR A 35 2.93 12.60 -9.10
N HIS A 36 3.21 11.53 -8.34
CA HIS A 36 4.21 10.52 -8.69
C HIS A 36 3.60 9.33 -9.43
N ALA A 37 4.47 8.56 -10.09
CA ALA A 37 4.06 7.38 -10.84
C ALA A 37 3.57 6.23 -9.93
N ILE A 38 2.50 5.57 -10.36
CA ILE A 38 2.02 4.32 -9.78
C ILE A 38 2.29 3.22 -10.79
N THR A 39 3.09 2.23 -10.42
CA THR A 39 3.40 1.07 -11.27
C THR A 39 2.75 -0.16 -10.66
N LEU A 40 1.89 -0.82 -11.43
CA LEU A 40 1.29 -2.10 -11.09
C LEU A 40 1.92 -3.18 -11.98
N GLY A 41 2.40 -4.26 -11.39
CA GLY A 41 2.95 -5.42 -12.08
C GLY A 41 1.90 -6.25 -12.80
N ASP A 42 2.27 -7.46 -13.17
CA ASP A 42 1.42 -8.41 -13.89
C ASP A 42 0.45 -9.11 -12.94
N ASN A 43 -0.75 -9.45 -13.44
CA ASN A 43 -1.76 -10.19 -12.69
C ASN A 43 -2.13 -9.55 -11.34
N VAL A 44 -2.07 -8.23 -11.21
CA VAL A 44 -2.50 -7.53 -9.98
C VAL A 44 -4.01 -7.36 -9.98
N LEU A 45 -4.65 -7.58 -8.83
CA LEU A 45 -6.09 -7.41 -8.64
C LEU A 45 -6.37 -6.29 -7.65
N VAL A 46 -6.99 -5.20 -8.10
CA VAL A 46 -7.39 -4.07 -7.26
C VAL A 46 -8.92 -4.03 -7.16
N HIS A 47 -9.43 -4.09 -5.93
CA HIS A 47 -10.86 -4.06 -5.63
C HIS A 47 -11.44 -2.63 -5.68
N PRO A 48 -12.77 -2.50 -5.79
CA PRO A 48 -13.45 -1.21 -5.67
C PRO A 48 -13.07 -0.49 -4.37
N ARG A 49 -13.07 0.84 -4.39
CA ARG A 49 -12.79 1.73 -3.24
C ARG A 49 -11.40 1.61 -2.62
N ALA A 50 -10.49 0.81 -3.20
CA ALA A 50 -9.07 0.89 -2.85
C ALA A 50 -8.53 2.28 -3.21
N GLN A 51 -7.59 2.80 -2.40
CA GLN A 51 -7.00 4.11 -2.57
C GLN A 51 -5.48 3.98 -2.76
N LEU A 52 -5.00 4.33 -3.95
CA LEU A 52 -3.59 4.38 -4.30
C LEU A 52 -3.16 5.85 -4.30
N ILE A 53 -2.30 6.22 -3.35
CA ILE A 53 -1.91 7.60 -3.07
C ILE A 53 -0.41 7.74 -3.33
N ALA A 54 -0.04 8.29 -4.48
CA ALA A 54 1.35 8.57 -4.87
C ALA A 54 1.68 10.07 -4.72
N LEU A 55 1.37 10.63 -3.55
CA LEU A 55 1.63 12.05 -3.26
C LEU A 55 3.09 12.27 -2.81
N HIS A 56 3.59 11.40 -1.95
CA HIS A 56 4.89 11.56 -1.29
C HIS A 56 6.05 10.83 -1.98
N GLY A 57 5.74 10.01 -2.98
CA GLY A 57 6.73 9.27 -3.75
C GLY A 57 6.07 8.25 -4.68
N PRO A 58 6.86 7.62 -5.56
CA PRO A 58 6.36 6.59 -6.47
C PRO A 58 5.94 5.33 -5.71
N VAL A 59 4.85 4.71 -6.17
CA VAL A 59 4.32 3.46 -5.62
C VAL A 59 4.54 2.36 -6.64
N SER A 60 5.34 1.35 -6.28
CA SER A 60 5.59 0.18 -7.13
C SER A 60 5.01 -1.07 -6.48
N ILE A 61 3.99 -1.64 -7.11
CA ILE A 61 3.35 -2.90 -6.73
C ILE A 61 3.79 -3.95 -7.76
N HIS A 62 4.43 -5.02 -7.32
CA HIS A 62 4.87 -6.12 -8.19
C HIS A 62 3.72 -7.12 -8.46
N ASP A 63 4.07 -8.32 -8.89
CA ASP A 63 3.16 -9.21 -9.60
C ASP A 63 2.26 -10.03 -8.67
N GLY A 64 1.08 -10.40 -9.16
CA GLY A 64 0.19 -11.35 -8.49
C GLY A 64 -0.44 -10.85 -7.17
N CYS A 65 -0.31 -9.56 -6.86
CA CYS A 65 -0.87 -8.96 -5.65
C CYS A 65 -2.39 -8.85 -5.68
N ILE A 66 -3.02 -8.95 -4.50
CA ILE A 66 -4.46 -8.71 -4.33
C ILE A 66 -4.63 -7.57 -3.33
N ILE A 67 -5.30 -6.51 -3.76
CA ILE A 67 -5.59 -5.31 -2.98
C ILE A 67 -7.10 -5.26 -2.76
N CYS A 68 -7.53 -5.59 -1.55
CA CYS A 68 -8.94 -5.61 -1.19
C CYS A 68 -9.56 -4.21 -1.03
N GLU A 69 -10.88 -4.19 -0.84
CA GLU A 69 -11.69 -2.98 -0.70
C GLU A 69 -11.20 -2.07 0.44
N LYS A 70 -11.26 -0.75 0.23
CA LYS A 70 -10.85 0.28 1.21
C LYS A 70 -9.39 0.20 1.66
N CYS A 71 -8.57 -0.63 1.01
CA CYS A 71 -7.13 -0.61 1.26
C CYS A 71 -6.56 0.75 0.87
N ILE A 72 -5.68 1.31 1.70
CA ILE A 72 -5.02 2.60 1.47
C ILE A 72 -3.52 2.34 1.32
N ILE A 73 -2.94 2.72 0.18
CA ILE A 73 -1.51 2.57 -0.10
C ILE A 73 -0.92 3.94 -0.36
N GLY A 74 0.21 4.24 0.28
CA GLY A 74 0.85 5.55 0.24
C GLY A 74 0.13 6.58 1.10
N GLY A 75 -0.40 6.14 2.25
CA GLY A 75 -0.99 6.98 3.29
C GLY A 75 -0.02 8.05 3.83
N PRO A 76 -0.47 8.87 4.79
CA PRO A 76 0.27 10.04 5.25
C PRO A 76 1.71 9.69 5.64
N VAL A 77 2.68 10.47 5.17
CA VAL A 77 4.05 10.40 5.68
C VAL A 77 4.07 10.75 7.17
N PRO A 78 5.00 10.17 7.94
CA PRO A 78 5.22 10.61 9.30
C PRO A 78 5.75 12.03 9.18
N SER A 79 5.00 12.99 9.70
CA SER A 79 5.55 14.32 9.95
C SER A 79 6.77 14.13 10.83
N THR A 80 7.96 14.40 10.31
CA THR A 80 9.20 14.51 11.10
C THR A 80 9.19 15.78 11.96
N SER A 81 8.04 16.14 12.51
CA SER A 81 7.92 17.09 13.60
C SER A 81 8.26 16.33 14.87
N GLY A 82 9.47 16.55 15.38
CA GLY A 82 9.99 15.91 16.59
C GLY A 82 8.95 15.88 17.71
N THR A 83 8.65 14.67 18.19
CA THR A 83 8.00 14.49 19.48
C THR A 83 9.10 14.38 20.52
N ASP A 84 9.68 15.53 20.87
CA ASP A 84 10.20 15.72 22.22
C ASP A 84 8.99 15.83 23.14
N SER A 85 8.49 14.69 23.59
CA SER A 85 7.49 14.60 24.65
C SER A 85 8.14 14.92 26.01
N ASN A 86 8.64 16.15 26.16
CA ASN A 86 8.99 16.68 27.49
C ASN A 86 9.06 18.22 27.50
N SER A 87 7.91 18.90 27.45
CA SER A 87 7.81 20.26 27.98
C SER A 87 6.77 20.29 29.08
N ARG A 88 7.29 20.42 30.30
CA ARG A 88 6.55 20.63 31.53
C ARG A 88 5.73 21.91 31.40
N ASN A 89 4.46 21.81 31.78
CA ASN A 89 3.60 22.96 32.09
C ASN A 89 4.37 23.97 32.96
N THR A 90 4.68 25.13 32.39
CA THR A 90 4.87 26.36 33.15
C THR A 90 4.12 27.46 32.40
N ALA A 91 3.07 27.95 33.05
CA ALA A 91 2.23 29.02 32.56
C ALA A 91 2.90 30.37 32.84
N SER A 92 3.02 31.24 31.83
CA SER A 92 3.08 32.70 32.02
C SER A 92 2.91 33.46 30.69
N GLU A 93 1.82 34.22 30.61
CA GLU A 93 1.73 35.60 30.12
C GLU A 93 1.74 35.95 28.61
N SER A 94 0.52 36.26 28.15
CA SER A 94 0.07 37.50 27.45
C SER A 94 0.88 38.10 26.29
N ASN A 95 0.33 37.98 25.08
CA ASN A 95 -0.10 39.10 24.19
C ASN A 95 -0.59 38.55 22.82
N PRO A 96 -1.61 39.13 22.16
CA PRO A 96 -2.00 38.75 20.80
C PRO A 96 -1.36 39.70 19.77
N PRO A 97 -0.88 39.17 18.62
CA PRO A 97 -0.95 39.99 17.40
C PRO A 97 -1.35 39.21 16.13
N THR A 98 -2.34 39.77 15.42
CA THR A 98 -2.58 39.83 13.95
C THR A 98 -2.66 38.55 13.08
N PRO A 99 -3.60 38.50 12.11
CA PRO A 99 -3.68 37.42 11.14
C PRO A 99 -2.69 37.69 10.00
N LEU A 100 -1.52 37.05 10.06
CA LEU A 100 -0.64 36.98 8.89
C LEU A 100 -1.02 35.76 8.06
N LEU A 101 -1.69 36.07 6.96
CA LEU A 101 -1.59 35.36 5.69
C LEU A 101 -0.13 34.89 5.48
N ASN A 102 0.01 33.71 4.86
CA ASN A 102 1.25 33.15 4.34
C ASN A 102 2.04 32.23 5.29
N GLN A 103 1.56 31.00 5.42
CA GLN A 103 2.46 29.86 5.41
C GLN A 103 2.09 29.03 4.17
N ASN A 104 2.53 29.49 3.01
CA ASN A 104 3.12 28.55 2.06
C ASN A 104 4.25 27.89 2.84
N SER A 105 3.93 26.81 3.55
CA SER A 105 4.93 25.93 4.13
C SER A 105 5.73 25.47 2.94
N GLU A 106 6.95 26.01 2.89
CA GLU A 106 8.01 25.70 1.98
C GLU A 106 7.89 24.23 1.61
N ASP A 107 7.74 23.97 0.31
CA ASP A 107 7.90 22.64 -0.27
C ASP A 107 9.31 22.19 0.14
N ASP A 108 9.44 21.64 1.36
CA ASP A 108 10.58 20.84 1.75
C ASP A 108 10.72 19.85 0.61
N GLU A 109 11.79 20.01 -0.16
CA GLU A 109 12.26 19.12 -1.21
C GLU A 109 12.63 17.77 -0.55
N ARG A 110 11.64 17.13 0.06
CA ARG A 110 11.75 15.82 0.66
C ARG A 110 11.93 14.86 -0.50
N ASP A 111 13.05 14.16 -0.48
CA ASP A 111 13.30 13.08 -1.41
C ASP A 111 12.06 12.18 -1.50
N PRO A 112 11.62 11.84 -2.72
CA PRO A 112 10.40 11.08 -2.91
C PRO A 112 10.51 9.72 -2.23
N VAL A 113 9.67 9.49 -1.23
CA VAL A 113 9.71 8.28 -0.42
C VAL A 113 9.04 7.14 -1.20
N LYS A 114 9.86 6.28 -1.81
CA LYS A 114 9.38 5.16 -2.63
C LYS A 114 8.70 4.11 -1.76
N THR A 115 7.47 3.76 -2.12
CA THR A 115 6.72 2.66 -1.50
C THR A 115 6.80 1.42 -2.38
N ILE A 116 7.27 0.30 -1.84
CA ILE A 116 7.52 -0.93 -2.58
C ILE A 116 6.66 -2.05 -2.00
N ILE A 117 5.87 -2.69 -2.84
CA ILE A 117 5.10 -3.88 -2.51
C ILE A 117 5.59 -5.02 -3.40
N GLY A 118 6.13 -6.06 -2.79
CA GLY A 118 6.65 -7.27 -3.44
C GLY A 118 5.58 -8.09 -4.14
N SER A 119 5.97 -9.23 -4.70
CA SER A 119 5.09 -10.12 -5.45
C SER A 119 4.25 -11.00 -4.52
N ASN A 120 3.07 -11.42 -4.96
CA ASN A 120 2.16 -12.31 -4.23
C ASN A 120 1.75 -11.80 -2.84
N VAL A 121 1.65 -10.47 -2.69
CA VAL A 121 1.19 -9.84 -1.45
C VAL A 121 -0.34 -9.84 -1.41
N HIS A 122 -0.89 -10.27 -0.29
CA HIS A 122 -2.33 -10.28 -0.04
C HIS A 122 -2.70 -9.20 0.98
N MET A 123 -3.38 -8.16 0.53
CA MET A 123 -3.86 -7.08 1.39
C MET A 123 -5.36 -7.18 1.59
N HIS A 124 -5.79 -7.47 2.81
CA HIS A 124 -7.20 -7.52 3.18
C HIS A 124 -7.83 -6.13 3.32
N ALA A 125 -9.16 -6.14 3.44
CA ALA A 125 -9.97 -4.93 3.44
C ALA A 125 -9.58 -3.96 4.57
N SER A 126 -9.62 -2.67 4.25
CA SER A 126 -9.32 -1.58 5.20
C SER A 126 -7.89 -1.62 5.81
N SER A 127 -6.95 -2.33 5.19
CA SER A 127 -5.54 -2.24 5.55
C SER A 127 -4.94 -0.91 5.08
N GLN A 128 -3.98 -0.38 5.84
CA GLN A 128 -3.36 0.92 5.62
C GLN A 128 -1.85 0.79 5.55
N VAL A 129 -1.26 1.23 4.44
CA VAL A 129 0.18 1.25 4.19
C VAL A 129 0.61 2.69 3.96
N HIS A 130 1.44 3.19 4.86
CA HIS A 130 2.00 4.54 4.75
C HIS A 130 3.08 4.62 3.66
N ALA A 131 3.40 5.83 3.22
CA ALA A 131 4.48 6.06 2.26
C ALA A 131 5.84 5.61 2.84
N GLY A 132 6.69 4.99 2.01
CA GLY A 132 8.03 4.51 2.42
C GLY A 132 8.09 3.13 3.02
N VAL A 133 6.95 2.45 3.08
CA VAL A 133 6.92 1.05 3.47
C VAL A 133 7.52 0.18 2.37
N THR A 134 8.34 -0.80 2.79
CA THR A 134 8.86 -1.85 1.91
C THR A 134 8.28 -3.19 2.34
N ILE A 135 7.27 -3.67 1.62
CA ILE A 135 6.70 -5.02 1.80
C ILE A 135 7.41 -5.98 0.85
N ARG A 136 7.98 -7.06 1.38
CA ARG A 136 8.61 -8.13 0.60
C ARG A 136 7.57 -9.10 0.03
N ASP A 137 8.05 -10.15 -0.62
CA ASP A 137 7.21 -11.10 -1.35
C ASP A 137 6.40 -12.02 -0.42
N SER A 138 5.26 -12.48 -0.92
CA SER A 138 4.41 -13.48 -0.26
C SER A 138 3.87 -13.06 1.12
N VAL A 139 3.80 -11.76 1.40
CA VAL A 139 3.30 -11.25 2.69
C VAL A 139 1.77 -11.31 2.74
N LEU A 140 1.23 -11.68 3.91
CA LEU A 140 -0.21 -11.66 4.18
C LEU A 140 -0.55 -10.58 5.21
N ILE A 141 -1.33 -9.59 4.77
CA ILE A 141 -1.80 -8.47 5.60
C ILE A 141 -3.30 -8.66 5.80
N GLU A 142 -3.71 -8.93 7.04
CA GLU A 142 -5.13 -9.06 7.39
C GLU A 142 -5.85 -7.70 7.50
N SER A 143 -7.16 -7.75 7.75
CA SER A 143 -8.03 -6.58 7.77
C SER A 143 -7.66 -5.60 8.88
N HIS A 144 -7.84 -4.31 8.65
CA HIS A 144 -7.60 -3.25 9.64
C HIS A 144 -6.15 -3.18 10.17
N VAL A 145 -5.18 -3.72 9.44
CA VAL A 145 -3.77 -3.56 9.77
C VAL A 145 -3.29 -2.17 9.37
N THR A 146 -2.48 -1.54 10.21
CA THR A 146 -1.82 -0.26 9.91
C THR A 146 -0.31 -0.44 9.93
N ILE A 147 0.36 -0.16 8.81
CA ILE A 147 1.82 -0.24 8.70
C ILE A 147 2.35 1.18 8.59
N PHE A 148 3.13 1.58 9.58
CA PHE A 148 3.72 2.91 9.63
C PHE A 148 4.86 3.05 8.61
N ALA A 149 5.16 4.30 8.26
CA ALA A 149 6.18 4.60 7.26
C ALA A 149 7.56 4.13 7.67
N ASN A 150 8.42 3.93 6.66
CA ASN A 150 9.79 3.46 6.81
C ASN A 150 9.95 2.09 7.48
N VAL A 151 8.85 1.32 7.59
CA VAL A 151 8.88 -0.07 8.06
C VAL A 151 9.12 -1.02 6.90
N THR A 152 9.99 -2.00 7.11
CA THR A 152 10.23 -3.11 6.21
C THR A 152 9.55 -4.37 6.73
N ILE A 153 8.74 -5.01 5.88
CA ILE A 153 8.09 -6.28 6.19
C ILE A 153 8.77 -7.41 5.42
N GLY A 154 9.36 -8.35 6.15
CA GLY A 154 10.05 -9.51 5.60
C GLY A 154 9.17 -10.46 4.80
N ALA A 155 9.78 -11.24 3.91
CA ALA A 155 9.07 -12.17 3.04
C ALA A 155 8.34 -13.26 3.85
N HIS A 156 7.21 -13.73 3.35
CA HIS A 156 6.37 -14.76 4.02
C HIS A 156 5.86 -14.37 5.42
N ALA A 157 5.96 -13.09 5.79
CA ALA A 157 5.40 -12.60 7.05
C ALA A 157 3.87 -12.59 6.99
N LYS A 158 3.25 -12.80 8.16
CA LYS A 158 1.79 -12.68 8.34
C LYS A 158 1.50 -11.64 9.42
N ILE A 159 0.66 -10.66 9.09
CA ILE A 159 0.20 -9.62 10.02
C ILE A 159 -1.27 -9.86 10.30
N CYS A 160 -1.62 -10.14 11.55
CA CYS A 160 -2.98 -10.42 11.96
C CYS A 160 -3.84 -9.16 12.01
N ALA A 161 -5.16 -9.35 11.97
CA ALA A 161 -6.12 -8.26 11.89
C ALA A 161 -6.01 -7.27 13.07
N GLY A 162 -6.14 -5.98 12.78
CA GLY A 162 -6.12 -4.91 13.79
C GLY A 162 -4.73 -4.57 14.37
N VAL A 163 -3.66 -5.19 13.86
CA VAL A 163 -2.28 -4.91 14.33
C VAL A 163 -1.78 -3.59 13.73
N SER A 164 -1.11 -2.80 14.55
CA SER A 164 -0.31 -1.65 14.10
C SER A 164 1.17 -2.03 14.13
N VAL A 165 1.87 -1.84 13.01
CA VAL A 165 3.29 -2.23 12.85
C VAL A 165 4.13 -0.98 12.73
N ASP A 166 4.96 -0.74 13.74
CA ASP A 166 5.84 0.42 13.91
C ASP A 166 7.33 0.09 13.72
N ARG A 167 7.66 -1.19 13.59
CA ARG A 167 9.03 -1.71 13.53
C ARG A 167 9.18 -2.72 12.42
N ASP A 168 10.42 -2.87 11.97
CA ASP A 168 10.78 -3.86 10.96
C ASP A 168 10.42 -5.28 11.41
N VAL A 169 9.97 -6.06 10.45
CA VAL A 169 9.41 -7.39 10.65
C VAL A 169 10.31 -8.39 9.94
N GLU A 170 10.80 -9.38 10.68
CA GLU A 170 11.62 -10.45 10.10
C GLU A 170 10.78 -11.30 9.13
N GLU A 171 11.46 -11.90 8.15
CA GLU A 171 10.87 -12.91 7.27
C GLU A 171 10.29 -14.07 8.08
N TRP A 172 9.23 -14.71 7.55
CA TRP A 172 8.58 -15.88 8.16
C TRP A 172 8.06 -15.67 9.60
N SER A 173 7.86 -14.41 9.99
CA SER A 173 7.30 -14.05 11.29
C SER A 173 5.79 -13.85 11.22
N VAL A 174 5.12 -14.00 12.38
CA VAL A 174 3.70 -13.71 12.53
C VAL A 174 3.54 -12.65 13.61
N ILE A 175 2.89 -11.54 13.27
CA ILE A 175 2.62 -10.44 14.19
C ILE A 175 1.15 -10.46 14.57
N TYR A 176 0.86 -10.38 15.86
CA TYR A 176 -0.50 -10.35 16.38
C TYR A 176 -0.58 -9.49 17.64
N GLY A 177 -1.81 -9.17 18.08
CA GLY A 177 -2.03 -8.35 19.26
C GLY A 177 -1.54 -6.91 19.06
N ASN A 178 -0.87 -6.34 20.05
CA ASN A 178 -0.44 -4.94 20.04
C ASN A 178 0.94 -4.73 19.41
N GLY A 179 1.26 -5.45 18.33
CA GLY A 179 2.58 -5.38 17.69
C GLY A 179 3.68 -6.20 18.39
N ASP A 180 3.29 -7.10 19.30
CA ASP A 180 4.21 -8.07 19.90
C ASP A 180 4.55 -9.16 18.88
N VAL A 181 5.85 -9.23 18.53
CA VAL A 181 6.39 -10.27 17.65
C VAL A 181 6.57 -11.54 18.48
N LYS A 182 5.71 -12.55 18.30
CA LYS A 182 5.97 -13.88 18.87
C LYS A 182 5.73 -14.99 17.86
N ARG A 183 6.75 -15.85 17.80
CA ARG A 183 6.88 -17.08 17.02
C ARG A 183 7.39 -16.87 15.59
N ARG A 184 8.72 -16.82 15.50
CA ARG A 184 9.46 -17.31 14.32
C ARG A 184 8.84 -18.66 13.95
N ARG A 185 8.33 -18.84 12.72
CA ARG A 185 7.97 -20.18 12.25
C ARG A 185 9.19 -21.06 12.49
N LYS A 186 9.06 -22.09 13.32
CA LYS A 186 10.19 -22.93 13.71
C LYS A 186 10.64 -23.66 12.45
N ARG A 187 11.63 -23.12 11.75
CA ARG A 187 12.41 -23.87 10.79
C ARG A 187 13.10 -24.95 11.61
N GLN A 188 12.67 -26.20 11.46
CA GLN A 188 13.49 -27.30 11.93
C GLN A 188 14.83 -27.11 11.20
N THR A 189 15.90 -26.98 11.98
CA THR A 189 17.25 -26.82 11.45
C THR A 189 17.49 -27.88 10.39
N ARG A 190 17.82 -27.42 9.17
CA ARG A 190 18.17 -28.19 7.97
C ARG A 190 18.94 -29.48 8.35
N ASN A 191 18.35 -30.63 8.07
CA ASN A 191 19.11 -31.83 7.68
C ASN A 191 18.89 -31.96 6.17
N GLU A 192 19.98 -32.02 5.41
CA GLU A 192 19.99 -31.82 3.96
C GLU A 192 19.44 -33.00 3.13
N ASP A 193 18.91 -34.05 3.79
CA ASP A 193 18.55 -35.33 3.16
C ASP A 193 17.08 -35.78 3.28
N GLU A 194 16.19 -34.98 3.89
CA GLU A 194 14.74 -35.30 3.88
C GLU A 194 13.97 -34.26 3.08
N GLY A 195 12.96 -34.71 2.31
CA GLY A 195 12.23 -33.92 1.31
C GLY A 195 11.62 -32.60 1.84
N ALA A 196 11.12 -31.78 0.90
CA ALA A 196 10.62 -30.42 1.13
C ALA A 196 10.01 -30.20 2.52
N ASP A 197 10.60 -29.26 3.29
CA ASP A 197 10.17 -28.91 4.64
C ASP A 197 8.64 -28.78 4.68
N PRO A 198 7.94 -29.34 5.68
CA PRO A 198 6.47 -29.26 5.75
C PRO A 198 5.98 -27.80 5.77
N ALA A 199 6.80 -26.87 6.28
CA ALA A 199 6.54 -25.44 6.25
C ALA A 199 6.53 -24.87 4.82
N ASP A 200 7.45 -25.30 3.96
CA ASP A 200 7.55 -24.87 2.57
C ASP A 200 6.41 -25.47 1.74
N LEU A 201 6.02 -26.72 2.03
CA LEU A 201 4.85 -27.32 1.40
C LEU A 201 3.55 -26.58 1.77
N VAL A 202 3.37 -26.24 3.05
CA VAL A 202 2.22 -25.44 3.48
C VAL A 202 2.22 -24.06 2.81
N GLU A 203 3.38 -23.45 2.68
CA GLU A 203 3.51 -22.14 2.05
C GLU A 203 3.23 -22.19 0.55
N THR A 204 3.73 -23.19 -0.17
CA THR A 204 3.42 -23.38 -1.60
C THR A 204 1.94 -23.67 -1.82
N LEU A 205 1.30 -24.47 -0.96
CA LEU A 205 -0.14 -24.69 -0.99
C LEU A 205 -0.93 -23.41 -0.72
N ARG A 206 -0.48 -22.58 0.23
CA ARG A 206 -1.06 -21.27 0.53
C ARG A 206 -0.99 -20.34 -0.68
N LEU A 207 0.18 -20.22 -1.31
CA LEU A 207 0.37 -19.40 -2.52
C LEU A 207 -0.48 -19.89 -3.69
N LYS A 208 -0.59 -21.22 -3.86
CA LYS A 208 -1.47 -21.81 -4.87
C LYS A 208 -2.95 -21.50 -4.60
N ALA A 209 -3.38 -21.57 -3.35
CA ALA A 209 -4.74 -21.20 -2.95
C ALA A 209 -5.01 -19.71 -3.23
N MET A 210 -4.07 -18.83 -2.92
CA MET A 210 -4.17 -17.39 -3.19
C MET A 210 -4.24 -17.10 -4.70
N ASN A 211 -3.42 -17.76 -5.51
CA ASN A 211 -3.49 -17.63 -6.97
C ASN A 211 -4.87 -18.05 -7.51
N LYS A 212 -5.43 -19.14 -6.97
CA LYS A 212 -6.76 -19.61 -7.34
C LYS A 212 -7.87 -18.64 -6.91
N GLU A 213 -7.76 -18.04 -5.73
CA GLU A 213 -8.67 -16.99 -5.27
C GLU A 213 -8.64 -15.77 -6.18
N ARG A 214 -7.44 -15.34 -6.58
CA ARG A 214 -7.25 -14.24 -7.53
C ARG A 214 -7.90 -14.55 -8.87
N GLU A 215 -7.62 -15.70 -9.45
CA GLU A 215 -8.17 -16.12 -10.73
C GLU A 215 -9.71 -16.22 -10.68
N GLY A 216 -10.26 -16.78 -9.61
CA GLY A 216 -11.70 -16.85 -9.39
C GLY A 216 -12.35 -15.46 -9.31
N THR A 217 -11.73 -14.53 -8.57
CA THR A 217 -12.24 -13.17 -8.42
C THR A 217 -12.14 -12.38 -9.73
N VAL A 218 -11.04 -12.53 -10.48
CA VAL A 218 -10.88 -11.93 -11.81
C VAL A 218 -11.94 -12.45 -12.79
N ALA A 219 -12.21 -13.76 -12.78
CA ALA A 219 -13.26 -14.34 -13.61
C ALA A 219 -14.64 -13.76 -13.26
N LEU A 220 -14.93 -13.58 -11.97
CA LEU A 220 -16.17 -12.97 -11.51
C LEU A 220 -16.29 -11.50 -11.96
N PHE A 221 -15.23 -10.70 -11.83
CA PHE A 221 -15.25 -9.31 -12.29
C PHE A 221 -15.38 -9.19 -13.82
N ARG A 222 -14.75 -10.08 -14.58
CA ARG A 222 -14.92 -10.13 -16.05
C ARG A 222 -16.37 -10.47 -16.42
N ALA A 223 -16.99 -11.44 -15.74
CA ALA A 223 -18.39 -11.79 -15.94
C ALA A 223 -19.35 -10.66 -15.53
N ALA A 224 -19.08 -9.96 -14.43
CA ALA A 224 -19.87 -8.82 -13.99
C ALA A 224 -19.81 -7.65 -14.99
N ARG A 225 -18.63 -7.38 -15.56
CA ARG A 225 -18.46 -6.36 -16.62
C ARG A 225 -19.22 -6.73 -17.90
N SER A 226 -19.18 -7.99 -18.35
CA SER A 226 -19.92 -8.40 -19.54
C SER A 226 -21.44 -8.33 -19.34
N ALA A 227 -21.93 -8.70 -18.15
CA ALA A 227 -23.36 -8.59 -17.81
C ALA A 227 -23.86 -7.14 -17.75
N THR A 228 -23.05 -6.21 -17.22
CA THR A 228 -23.42 -4.78 -17.18
C THR A 228 -23.42 -4.14 -18.57
N LEU A 229 -22.48 -4.54 -19.44
CA LEU A 229 -22.48 -4.12 -20.85
C LEU A 229 -23.71 -4.65 -21.61
N ALA A 230 -24.12 -5.89 -21.35
CA ALA A 230 -25.28 -6.50 -22.00
C ALA A 230 -26.61 -5.83 -21.63
N LYS A 231 -26.76 -5.32 -20.40
CA LYS A 231 -27.97 -4.59 -19.95
C LYS A 231 -28.06 -3.15 -20.48
N LYS A 232 -26.99 -2.61 -21.07
CA LYS A 232 -26.94 -1.25 -21.61
C LYS A 232 -27.22 -1.20 -23.13
N LYS A 233 -27.43 -2.36 -23.76
CA LYS A 233 -27.97 -2.51 -25.12
C LYS A 233 -29.47 -2.76 -25.04
#